data_AF-A0A936HJL9-F1
#
_entry.id   AF-A0A936HJL9-F1
#
_cell.length_a   1.000
_cell.length_b   1.000
_cell.length_c   1.000
_cell.angle_alpha   90.00
_cell.angle_beta   90.00
_cell.angle_gamma   90.00
#
_symmetry.space_group_name_H-M   'P 1'
#
loop_
_entity.id
_entity.type
_entity.pdbx_description
1 polymer ?
#
loop_
_entity_poly.entity_id
_entity_poly.type
_entity_poly.pdbx_seq_one_letter_code
_entity_poly.pdbx_strand_id
1 'polypeptide(L)'
;MRSALMLCLVFMVAGAAMAAEQSSSGEQGFASKDACMISIRDVKKSYDVRDIGGKTSMEVKKIIEVAEHLCERENFRDAKTLMDLARSMLATE
;
A
#
# COMPACT_ATOMS: atom_id res chain seq x y z
N MET A 1 59.16 -15.17 18.43
CA MET A 1 59.50 -13.81 17.95
C MET A 1 58.35 -13.42 17.02
N ARG A 2 57.30 -12.76 17.54
CA ARG A 2 57.14 -11.29 17.69
C ARG A 2 57.03 -10.57 16.33
N SER A 3 56.00 -9.72 16.23
CA SER A 3 55.73 -8.68 15.22
C SER A 3 54.95 -9.18 13.99
N ALA A 4 53.77 -8.67 13.61
CA ALA A 4 53.04 -7.44 13.92
C ALA A 4 51.53 -7.80 13.94
N LEU A 5 50.71 -7.53 14.96
CA LEU A 5 50.35 -6.25 15.57
C LEU A 5 49.91 -5.20 14.54
N MET A 6 48.60 -4.96 14.55
CA MET A 6 47.95 -3.64 14.53
C MET A 6 47.22 -3.23 13.24
N LEU A 7 46.01 -2.71 13.45
CA LEU A 7 44.99 -2.17 12.53
C LEU A 7 44.16 -3.23 11.78
N CYS A 8 42.83 -3.35 11.94
CA CYS A 8 41.78 -2.36 12.18
C CYS A 8 40.80 -2.87 13.27
N LEU A 9 40.57 -2.16 14.39
CA LEU A 9 39.54 -1.11 14.53
C LEU A 9 38.24 -1.47 13.81
N VAL A 10 37.34 -2.21 14.48
CA VAL A 10 36.19 -1.67 15.25
C VAL A 10 35.27 -0.79 14.39
N PHE A 11 34.20 -1.39 13.86
CA PHE A 11 32.91 -0.75 13.56
C PHE A 11 31.82 -1.73 14.02
N MET A 12 31.21 -1.46 15.19
CA MET A 12 29.82 -0.98 15.33
C MET A 12 28.79 -2.00 14.81
N VAL A 13 28.09 -2.74 15.66
CA VAL A 13 26.91 -2.35 16.48
C VAL A 13 25.72 -1.89 15.62
N ALA A 14 24.55 -2.44 15.96
CA ALA A 14 23.20 -2.23 15.44
C ALA A 14 22.95 -2.96 14.12
N GLY A 15 22.00 -3.89 14.04
CA GLY A 15 20.65 -3.78 14.57
C GLY A 15 19.72 -3.95 13.37
N ALA A 16 18.66 -4.73 13.54
CA ALA A 16 17.70 -5.14 12.52
C ALA A 16 17.41 -4.06 11.46
N ALA A 17 17.67 -4.38 10.19
CA ALA A 17 17.07 -3.68 9.06
C ALA A 17 16.30 -4.72 8.26
N MET A 18 14.98 -4.60 8.34
CA MET A 18 14.00 -5.47 7.73
C MET A 18 14.22 -5.58 6.22
N ALA A 19 13.91 -6.75 5.70
CA ALA A 19 13.78 -7.01 4.28
C ALA A 19 12.83 -5.99 3.64
N ALA A 20 13.40 -4.99 2.99
CA ALA A 20 12.74 -4.21 1.98
C ALA A 20 12.73 -5.07 0.70
N GLU A 21 11.79 -6.02 0.63
CA GLU A 21 11.51 -6.70 -0.62
C GLU A 21 10.84 -5.71 -1.56
N GLN A 22 11.64 -5.33 -2.55
CA GLN A 22 11.30 -4.52 -3.71
C GLN A 22 10.07 -5.11 -4.42
N SER A 23 8.91 -4.45 -4.30
CA SER A 23 7.81 -4.69 -5.23
C SER A 23 8.10 -4.00 -6.55
N SER A 24 8.64 -4.80 -7.46
CA SER A 24 8.85 -4.54 -8.88
C SER A 24 7.66 -3.82 -9.52
N SER A 25 7.98 -2.79 -10.30
CA SER A 25 7.09 -2.11 -11.23
C SER A 25 6.73 -3.05 -12.38
N GLY A 26 5.71 -3.86 -12.19
CA GLY A 26 5.00 -4.59 -13.23
C GLY A 26 3.57 -4.76 -12.76
N GLU A 27 2.60 -4.16 -13.47
CA GLU A 27 1.15 -4.24 -13.25
C GLU A 27 0.74 -4.81 -11.89
N GLN A 28 0.88 -3.98 -10.85
CA GLN A 28 0.71 -4.40 -9.46
C GLN A 28 -0.77 -4.68 -9.16
N GLY A 29 -1.37 -5.75 -9.64
CA GLY A 29 -2.64 -6.24 -9.08
C GLY A 29 -2.47 -6.64 -7.62
N PHE A 30 -3.55 -6.69 -6.84
CA PHE A 30 -3.48 -7.28 -5.50
C PHE A 30 -3.04 -8.75 -5.58
N ALA A 31 -2.17 -9.18 -4.65
CA ALA A 31 -1.63 -10.54 -4.62
C ALA A 31 -2.66 -11.61 -4.20
N SER A 32 -3.75 -11.20 -3.54
CA SER A 32 -4.81 -12.08 -3.06
C SER A 32 -6.09 -11.30 -2.80
N LYS A 33 -7.22 -12.01 -2.69
CA LYS A 33 -8.51 -11.44 -2.28
C LYS A 33 -8.39 -10.73 -0.93
N ASP A 34 -7.70 -11.33 0.04
CA ASP A 34 -7.47 -10.70 1.34
C ASP A 34 -6.70 -9.38 1.22
N ALA A 35 -5.63 -9.33 0.41
CA ALA A 35 -4.88 -8.10 0.18
C ALA A 35 -5.75 -7.00 -0.48
N CYS A 36 -6.61 -7.40 -1.42
CA CYS A 36 -7.59 -6.52 -2.07
C CYS A 36 -8.57 -5.93 -1.07
N MET A 37 -9.18 -6.78 -0.22
CA MET A 37 -10.14 -6.37 0.80
C MET A 37 -9.50 -5.53 1.92
N ILE A 38 -8.25 -5.81 2.29
CA ILE A 38 -7.49 -4.99 3.24
C ILE A 38 -7.29 -3.58 2.67
N SER A 39 -6.86 -3.47 1.40
CA SER A 39 -6.67 -2.17 0.76
C SER A 39 -7.97 -1.38 0.65
N ILE A 40 -9.10 -2.04 0.41
CA ILE A 40 -10.42 -1.39 0.43
C ILE A 40 -10.75 -0.85 1.81
N ARG A 41 -10.50 -1.63 2.87
CA ARG A 41 -10.73 -1.21 4.25
C ARG A 41 -9.89 0.03 4.59
N ASP A 42 -8.65 0.09 4.13
CA ASP A 42 -7.79 1.26 4.32
C ASP A 42 -8.37 2.50 3.65
N VAL A 43 -8.85 2.38 2.41
CA VAL A 43 -9.49 3.49 1.70
C VAL A 43 -10.79 3.91 2.41
N LYS A 44 -11.63 2.97 2.86
CA LYS A 44 -12.84 3.25 3.65
C LYS A 44 -12.51 4.03 4.92
N LYS A 45 -11.44 3.64 5.62
CA LYS A 45 -10.99 4.33 6.83
C LYS A 45 -10.52 5.75 6.51
N SER A 46 -9.76 5.95 5.44
CA SER A 46 -9.35 7.29 4.98
C SER A 46 -10.54 8.14 4.52
N TYR A 47 -11.57 7.53 3.96
CA TYR A 47 -12.82 8.19 3.59
C TYR A 47 -13.61 8.65 4.82
N ASP A 48 -13.77 7.79 5.84
CA ASP A 48 -14.59 8.07 7.03
C ASP A 48 -14.02 9.23 7.89
N VAL A 49 -12.70 9.37 7.91
CA VAL A 49 -12.03 10.44 8.66
C VAL A 49 -11.93 11.76 7.91
N ARG A 50 -12.26 11.79 6.61
CA ARG A 50 -12.16 13.00 5.78
C ARG A 50 -13.53 13.61 5.57
N ASP A 51 -13.67 14.88 5.95
CA ASP A 51 -14.81 15.69 5.55
C ASP A 51 -14.61 16.08 4.07
N ILE A 52 -15.13 15.25 3.18
CA ILE A 52 -15.16 15.49 1.74
C ILE A 52 -16.58 15.87 1.34
N GLY A 53 -16.70 16.82 0.39
CA GLY A 53 -17.99 17.32 -0.06
C GLY A 53 -18.94 16.18 -0.48
N GLY A 54 -20.25 16.35 -0.23
CA GLY A 54 -21.25 15.29 -0.41
C GLY A 54 -21.26 14.64 -1.81
N LYS A 55 -20.88 15.39 -2.86
CA LYS A 55 -20.74 14.85 -4.22
C LYS A 55 -19.54 13.89 -4.33
N THR A 56 -18.35 14.34 -3.92
CA THR A 56 -17.12 13.53 -3.92
C THR A 56 -17.28 12.30 -3.05
N SER A 57 -17.97 12.45 -1.91
CA SER A 57 -18.29 11.34 -1.01
C SER A 57 -19.11 10.24 -1.68
N MET A 58 -20.17 10.60 -2.41
CA MET A 58 -20.99 9.63 -3.14
C MET A 58 -20.21 8.91 -4.26
N GLU A 59 -19.37 9.64 -5.00
CA GLU A 59 -18.57 9.07 -6.07
C GLU A 59 -17.51 8.10 -5.53
N VAL A 60 -16.77 8.49 -4.48
CA VAL A 60 -15.79 7.61 -3.82
C VAL A 60 -16.47 6.36 -3.25
N LYS A 61 -17.64 6.51 -2.61
CA LYS A 61 -18.40 5.36 -2.10
C LYS A 61 -18.75 4.36 -3.20
N LYS A 62 -19.24 4.84 -4.35
CA LYS A 62 -19.59 3.99 -5.49
C LYS A 62 -18.35 3.27 -6.06
N ILE A 63 -17.23 3.96 -6.15
CA ILE A 63 -15.96 3.36 -6.61
C ILE A 63 -15.53 2.24 -5.65
N ILE A 64 -15.65 2.46 -4.33
CA ILE A 64 -15.32 1.45 -3.33
C ILE A 64 -16.23 0.22 -3.46
N GLU A 65 -17.54 0.40 -3.60
CA GLU A 65 -18.50 -0.71 -3.78
C GLU A 65 -18.18 -1.55 -5.02
N VAL A 66 -17.86 -0.90 -6.15
CA VAL A 66 -17.47 -1.63 -7.37
C VAL A 66 -16.14 -2.37 -7.18
N ALA A 67 -15.17 -1.75 -6.52
CA ALA A 67 -13.90 -2.40 -6.22
C ALA A 67 -14.07 -3.62 -5.30
N GLU A 68 -14.98 -3.58 -4.32
CA GLU A 68 -15.32 -4.75 -3.48
C GLU A 68 -15.81 -5.92 -4.33
N HIS A 69 -16.76 -5.67 -5.22
CA HIS A 69 -17.26 -6.70 -6.13
C HIS A 69 -16.18 -7.23 -7.09
N LEU A 70 -15.23 -6.39 -7.52
CA LEU A 70 -14.11 -6.83 -8.33
C LEU A 70 -13.12 -7.69 -7.53
N CYS A 71 -12.84 -7.34 -6.28
CA CYS A 71 -12.05 -8.19 -5.37
C CYS A 71 -12.72 -9.55 -5.14
N GLU A 72 -14.05 -9.59 -4.99
CA GLU A 72 -14.79 -10.85 -4.82
C GLU A 72 -14.73 -11.76 -6.05
N ARG A 73 -14.66 -11.16 -7.23
CA ARG A 73 -14.53 -11.85 -8.52
C ARG A 73 -13.08 -12.11 -8.93
N GLU A 74 -12.13 -11.91 -8.02
CA GLU A 74 -10.69 -12.06 -8.24
C GLU A 74 -10.13 -11.18 -9.37
N ASN A 75 -10.86 -10.12 -9.74
CA ASN A 75 -10.41 -9.14 -10.72
C ASN A 75 -9.62 -8.02 -10.01
N PHE A 76 -8.42 -8.38 -9.55
CA PHE A 76 -7.59 -7.52 -8.70
C PHE A 76 -6.99 -6.32 -9.44
N ARG A 77 -6.79 -6.45 -10.76
CA ARG A 77 -6.25 -5.36 -11.58
C ARG A 77 -7.23 -4.19 -11.64
N ASP A 78 -8.48 -4.47 -12.02
CA ASP A 78 -9.51 -3.45 -12.15
C ASP A 78 -9.89 -2.88 -10.78
N ALA A 79 -9.96 -3.74 -9.75
CA ALA A 79 -10.17 -3.31 -8.37
C ALA A 79 -9.11 -2.29 -7.92
N LYS A 80 -7.84 -2.51 -8.29
CA LYS A 80 -6.77 -1.57 -7.94
C LYS A 80 -6.90 -0.26 -8.70
N THR A 81 -7.19 -0.29 -10.00
CA THR A 81 -7.39 0.95 -10.77
C THR A 81 -8.48 1.82 -10.17
N LEU A 82 -9.58 1.19 -9.72
CA LEU A 82 -10.64 1.90 -8.99
C LEU A 82 -10.18 2.41 -7.62
N MET A 83 -9.41 1.63 -6.88
CA MET A 83 -8.86 2.06 -5.59
C MET A 83 -7.88 3.24 -5.71
N ASP A 84 -7.03 3.24 -6.74
CA ASP A 84 -6.12 4.35 -7.01
C ASP A 84 -6.90 5.61 -7.41
N LEU A 85 -7.98 5.47 -8.21
CA LEU A 85 -8.88 6.57 -8.52
C LEU A 85 -9.54 7.13 -7.27
N ALA A 86 -10.10 6.28 -6.40
CA ALA A 86 -10.69 6.70 -5.13
C ALA A 86 -9.69 7.46 -4.26
N ARG A 87 -8.44 6.97 -4.17
CA ARG A 87 -7.36 7.66 -3.42
C ARG A 87 -7.01 9.01 -4.03
N SER A 88 -6.94 9.12 -5.36
CA SER A 88 -6.69 10.41 -6.03
C SER A 88 -7.82 11.41 -5.80
N MET A 89 -9.08 10.96 -5.83
CA MET A 89 -10.24 11.81 -5.53
C MET A 89 -10.22 12.29 -4.08
N LEU A 90 -9.89 11.39 -3.15
CA LEU A 90 -9.67 11.78 -1.77
C LEU A 90 -8.54 12.82 -1.70
N ALA A 91 -7.37 12.58 -2.28
CA ALA A 91 -6.21 13.48 -2.20
C ALA A 91 -6.42 14.90 -2.77
N THR A 92 -7.43 15.12 -3.60
CA THR A 92 -7.64 16.39 -4.32
C THR A 92 -8.54 17.39 -3.56
N GLU A 93 -9.32 16.92 -2.58
CA GLU A 93 -10.18 17.76 -1.71
C GLU A 93 -9.50 18.14 -0.40
#